data_AF-A0A958T5I6-F1
#
_entry.id   AF-A0A958T5I6-F1
#
_cell.length_a   1.000
_cell.length_b   1.000
_cell.length_c   1.000
_cell.angle_alpha   90.00
_cell.angle_beta   90.00
_cell.angle_gamma   90.00
#
_symmetry.space_group_name_H-M   'P 1'
#
loop_
_entity.id
_entity.type
_entity.pdbx_description
1 polymer ?
#
loop_
_entity_poly.entity_id
_entity_poly.type
_entity_poly.pdbx_seq_one_letter_code
_entity_poly.pdbx_strand_id
1 'polypeptide(L)'
;MHSTVFFEELTSHLNLQLPFVVYRKPEQSTVRALLQETSEEHHVNNFTEQGFVFAPFDDTSPALLFPLELSKSLETEYSKSMNRVEKVSKDSNDKTTSGKENHIQLVAKGVNEIRLGELEKVVLSRHECVGVSEENPIQIFKSLLDTYPSAFVYCWFHPHVGLWLGATPESLLKVENNRFSTMALAGTQLYQDNLNVHWEEKEK
;
A
#
# COMPACT_ATOMS: atom_id res chain seq x y z
N MET A 1 19.20 -7.96 -12.58
CA MET A 1 20.00 -8.40 -11.42
C MET A 1 19.46 -9.73 -10.90
N HIS A 2 20.22 -10.55 -10.17
CA HIS A 2 19.66 -11.75 -9.53
C HIS A 2 18.75 -11.35 -8.36
N SER A 3 17.62 -12.01 -8.18
CA SER A 3 16.60 -11.62 -7.19
C SER A 3 17.13 -11.65 -5.75
N THR A 4 18.03 -12.59 -5.41
CA THR A 4 18.67 -12.63 -4.09
C THR A 4 19.44 -11.34 -3.78
N VAL A 5 20.32 -10.91 -4.69
CA VAL A 5 21.10 -9.67 -4.53
C VAL A 5 20.20 -8.44 -4.42
N PHE A 6 19.09 -8.44 -5.18
CA PHE A 6 18.08 -7.37 -5.09
C PHE A 6 17.52 -7.19 -3.67
N PHE A 7 17.11 -8.27 -3.01
CA PHE A 7 16.55 -8.19 -1.67
C PHE A 7 17.61 -8.00 -0.58
N GLU A 8 18.85 -8.40 -0.82
CA GLU A 8 19.99 -8.09 0.05
C GLU A 8 20.28 -6.59 0.08
N GLU A 9 20.22 -5.89 -1.07
CA GLU A 9 20.38 -4.43 -1.14
C GLU A 9 19.30 -3.69 -0.33
N LEU A 10 18.04 -4.14 -0.40
CA LEU A 10 16.94 -3.58 0.40
C LEU A 10 17.14 -3.82 1.90
N THR A 11 17.57 -5.02 2.26
CA THR A 11 17.87 -5.37 3.67
C THR A 11 19.03 -4.50 4.19
N SER A 12 20.04 -4.26 3.36
CA SER A 12 21.14 -3.37 3.69
C SER A 12 20.66 -1.93 3.94
N HIS A 13 19.76 -1.40 3.09
CA HIS A 13 19.20 -0.05 3.28
C HIS A 13 18.41 0.09 4.58
N LEU A 14 17.59 -0.91 4.94
CA LEU A 14 16.91 -0.93 6.24
C LEU A 14 17.89 -0.88 7.41
N ASN A 15 18.93 -1.71 7.37
CA ASN A 15 19.92 -1.78 8.45
C ASN A 15 20.75 -0.49 8.57
N LEU A 16 21.06 0.14 7.43
CA LEU A 16 21.80 1.39 7.36
C LEU A 16 20.92 2.64 7.58
N GLN A 17 19.60 2.46 7.78
CA GLN A 17 18.65 3.56 7.89
C GLN A 17 18.66 4.48 6.67
N LEU A 18 18.84 3.90 5.48
CA LEU A 18 18.79 4.61 4.21
C LEU A 18 17.41 4.47 3.57
N PRO A 19 16.82 5.55 3.04
CA PRO A 19 15.51 5.50 2.42
C PRO A 19 15.49 4.58 1.19
N PHE A 20 14.37 3.89 1.01
CA PHE A 20 14.07 3.23 -0.26
C PHE A 20 12.56 3.16 -0.52
N VAL A 21 12.23 2.96 -1.78
CA VAL A 21 10.94 2.44 -2.18
C VAL A 21 11.15 1.26 -3.12
N VAL A 22 10.45 0.16 -2.85
CA VAL A 22 10.37 -1.00 -3.73
C VAL A 22 8.92 -1.28 -4.06
N TYR A 23 8.62 -1.57 -5.32
CA TYR A 23 7.25 -1.80 -5.75
C TYR A 23 7.16 -2.74 -6.97
N ARG A 24 5.97 -3.30 -7.16
CA ARG A 24 5.56 -4.07 -8.33
C ARG A 24 4.23 -3.54 -8.82
N LYS A 25 4.13 -3.24 -10.12
CA LYS A 25 2.86 -2.83 -10.73
C LYS A 25 1.91 -4.04 -10.85
N PRO A 26 0.59 -3.81 -10.93
CA PRO A 26 -0.40 -4.85 -11.17
C PRO A 26 -0.02 -5.77 -12.33
N GLU A 27 -0.17 -7.09 -12.15
CA GLU A 27 0.04 -8.12 -13.17
C GLU A 27 1.46 -8.18 -13.78
N GLN A 28 2.44 -7.47 -13.22
CA GLN A 28 3.83 -7.54 -13.65
C GLN A 28 4.61 -8.56 -12.82
N SER A 29 5.64 -9.17 -13.40
CA SER A 29 6.64 -9.97 -12.68
C SER A 29 7.84 -9.13 -12.21
N THR A 30 8.10 -8.01 -12.89
CA THR A 30 9.22 -7.12 -12.59
C THR A 30 8.97 -6.32 -11.31
N VAL A 31 9.88 -6.45 -10.35
CA VAL A 31 9.96 -5.65 -9.13
C VAL A 31 11.02 -4.57 -9.32
N ARG A 32 10.68 -3.33 -8.98
CA ARG A 32 11.55 -2.15 -9.12
C ARG A 32 11.83 -1.53 -7.77
N ALA A 33 13.01 -0.96 -7.60
CA ALA A 33 13.36 -0.19 -6.41
C ALA A 33 14.09 1.11 -6.76
N LEU A 34 13.87 2.14 -5.95
CA LEU A 34 14.68 3.35 -5.88
C LEU A 34 15.33 3.40 -4.49
N LEU A 35 16.64 3.51 -4.45
CA LEU A 35 17.45 3.51 -3.24
C LEU A 35 18.21 4.83 -3.10
N GLN A 36 18.02 5.57 -2.02
CA GLN A 36 18.74 6.81 -1.77
C GLN A 36 20.07 6.54 -1.04
N GLU A 37 21.10 7.31 -1.35
CA GLU A 37 22.41 7.21 -0.69
C GLU A 37 22.48 7.99 0.64
N THR A 38 21.50 8.86 0.90
CA THR A 38 21.41 9.69 2.10
C THR A 38 19.99 9.64 2.69
N SER A 39 19.85 10.05 3.96
CA SER A 39 18.54 10.17 4.65
C SER A 39 17.89 11.55 4.48
N GLU A 40 18.25 12.28 3.42
CA GLU A 40 17.66 13.58 3.11
C GLU A 40 16.23 13.41 2.61
N GLU A 41 15.32 14.21 3.17
CA GLU A 41 13.94 14.30 2.70
C GLU A 41 13.88 15.18 1.46
N HIS A 42 13.32 14.64 0.38
CA HIS A 42 12.98 15.43 -0.78
C HIS A 42 11.46 15.56 -0.88
N HIS A 43 11.02 16.71 -1.37
CA HIS A 43 9.60 17.03 -1.52
C HIS A 43 9.29 17.39 -2.96
N VAL A 44 8.05 17.14 -3.36
CA VAL A 44 7.52 17.61 -4.63
C VAL A 44 7.40 19.13 -4.58
N ASN A 45 7.92 19.81 -5.60
CA ASN A 45 7.78 21.24 -5.79
C ASN A 45 6.68 21.55 -6.81
N ASN A 46 6.77 21.01 -8.03
CA ASN A 46 5.87 21.38 -9.14
C ASN A 46 5.45 20.23 -10.06
N PHE A 47 5.68 18.98 -9.64
CA PHE A 47 5.35 17.74 -10.38
C PHE A 47 6.05 17.62 -11.76
N THR A 48 7.13 18.37 -11.99
CA THR A 48 8.02 18.15 -13.14
C THR A 48 9.13 17.16 -12.84
N GLU A 49 9.32 16.85 -11.56
CA GLU A 49 10.28 15.88 -11.06
C GLU A 49 9.91 14.46 -11.47
N GLN A 50 10.92 13.62 -11.67
CA GLN A 50 10.74 12.19 -11.95
C GLN A 50 11.12 11.39 -10.72
N GLY A 51 10.27 10.46 -10.30
CA GLY A 51 10.52 9.67 -9.12
C GLY A 51 9.27 8.96 -8.60
N PHE A 52 9.34 8.56 -7.33
CA PHE A 52 8.20 8.02 -6.61
C PHE A 52 7.69 9.04 -5.59
N VAL A 53 6.41 9.39 -5.69
CA VAL A 53 5.78 10.35 -4.79
C VAL A 53 4.99 9.61 -3.71
N PHE A 54 5.17 10.03 -2.46
CA PHE A 54 4.36 9.61 -1.33
C PHE A 54 3.62 10.83 -0.78
N ALA A 55 2.33 10.94 -1.12
CA ALA A 55 1.52 12.12 -0.83
C ALA A 55 0.69 11.92 0.46
N PRO A 56 0.62 12.93 1.34
CA PRO A 56 -0.27 12.93 2.51
C PRO A 56 -1.74 13.03 2.08
N PHE A 57 -2.63 12.77 3.05
CA PHE A 57 -4.08 12.90 2.84
C PHE A 57 -4.53 14.37 2.79
N ASP A 58 -3.94 15.22 3.64
CA ASP A 58 -4.16 16.66 3.59
C ASP A 58 -3.20 17.36 2.62
N ASP A 59 -3.58 18.53 2.14
CA ASP A 59 -2.79 19.37 1.24
C ASP A 59 -1.87 20.36 1.99
N THR A 60 -1.84 20.28 3.32
CA THR A 60 -1.03 21.17 4.16
C THR A 60 0.41 20.70 4.29
N SER A 61 0.63 19.38 4.18
CA SER A 61 1.94 18.76 4.23
C SER A 61 2.48 18.54 2.82
N PRO A 62 3.76 18.86 2.53
CA PRO A 62 4.33 18.61 1.22
C PRO A 62 4.47 17.10 0.95
N ALA A 63 4.15 16.69 -0.28
CA ALA A 63 4.35 15.31 -0.69
C ALA A 63 5.85 14.95 -0.72
N LEU A 64 6.21 13.80 -0.17
CA LEU A 64 7.57 13.28 -0.20
C LEU A 64 7.88 12.71 -1.58
N LEU A 65 9.14 12.81 -1.98
CA LEU A 65 9.64 12.38 -3.28
C LEU A 65 10.89 11.51 -3.09
N PHE A 66 10.94 10.41 -3.82
CA PHE A 66 12.17 9.66 -4.08
C PHE A 66 12.61 10.01 -5.50
N PRO A 67 13.47 11.03 -5.66
CA PRO A 67 13.84 11.55 -6.98
C PRO A 67 14.69 10.53 -7.70
N LEU A 68 14.36 10.26 -8.96
CA LEU A 68 15.03 9.27 -9.80
C LEU A 68 16.52 9.61 -10.00
N GLU A 69 16.85 10.90 -10.08
CA GLU A 69 18.22 11.37 -10.31
C GLU A 69 19.14 11.24 -9.08
N LEU A 70 18.58 11.24 -7.86
CA LEU A 70 19.33 11.04 -6.61
C LEU A 70 19.16 9.63 -6.03
N SER A 71 18.50 8.74 -6.77
CA SER A 71 18.26 7.36 -6.35
C SER A 71 18.92 6.36 -7.29
N LYS A 72 19.57 5.35 -6.72
CA LYS A 72 19.99 4.16 -7.47
C LYS A 72 18.74 3.35 -7.84
N SER A 73 18.47 3.22 -9.13
CA SER A 73 17.37 2.41 -9.65
C SER A 73 17.80 0.95 -9.83
N LEU A 74 17.03 0.02 -9.28
CA LEU A 74 17.24 -1.42 -9.40
C LEU A 74 15.98 -2.11 -9.91
N GLU A 75 16.16 -3.22 -10.61
CA GLU A 75 15.07 -4.11 -10.99
C GLU A 75 15.48 -5.58 -11.00
N THR A 76 14.48 -6.43 -10.73
CA THR A 76 14.59 -7.88 -10.84
C THR A 76 13.28 -8.47 -11.32
N GLU A 77 13.36 -9.59 -12.03
CA GLU A 77 12.21 -10.45 -12.21
C GLU A 77 11.93 -11.20 -10.91
N TYR A 78 10.65 -11.25 -10.53
CA TYR A 78 10.18 -11.96 -9.36
C TYR A 78 9.23 -13.07 -9.77
N SER A 79 9.63 -14.30 -9.48
CA SER A 79 8.78 -15.47 -9.56
C SER A 79 8.33 -15.87 -8.16
N LYS A 80 7.04 -16.22 -8.02
CA LYS A 80 6.46 -16.67 -6.77
C LYS A 80 7.32 -17.76 -6.13
N SER A 81 7.66 -17.56 -4.86
CA SER A 81 8.37 -18.56 -4.06
C SER A 81 7.46 -19.77 -3.83
N MET A 82 7.97 -20.99 -4.01
CA MET A 82 7.24 -22.22 -3.66
C MET A 82 7.13 -22.43 -2.14
N ASN A 83 7.81 -21.62 -1.32
CA ASN A 83 7.68 -21.69 0.13
C ASN A 83 6.31 -21.15 0.52
N ARG A 84 5.40 -22.07 0.85
CA ARG A 84 4.11 -21.72 1.46
C ARG A 84 4.40 -20.95 2.75
N VAL A 85 3.94 -19.70 2.81
CA VAL A 85 3.80 -19.00 4.09
C VAL A 85 2.83 -19.85 4.92
N GLU A 86 3.34 -20.49 5.97
CA GLU A 86 2.49 -21.19 6.92
C GLU A 86 1.49 -20.17 7.47
N LYS A 87 0.21 -20.53 7.46
CA LYS A 87 -0.81 -19.72 8.14
C LYS A 87 -0.43 -19.66 9.61
N VAL A 88 0.14 -18.53 10.04
CA VAL A 88 0.31 -18.25 11.45
C VAL A 88 -1.09 -18.28 12.06
N SER A 89 -1.32 -19.23 12.95
CA SER A 89 -2.53 -19.32 13.73
C SER A 89 -2.72 -18.00 14.47
N LYS A 90 -3.89 -17.37 14.29
CA LYS A 90 -4.27 -16.17 15.04
C LYS A 90 -4.19 -16.47 16.53
N ASP A 91 -3.15 -16.00 17.20
CA ASP A 91 -3.22 -15.73 18.63
C ASP A 91 -3.93 -14.38 18.78
N SER A 92 -5.25 -14.40 18.57
CA SER A 92 -6.08 -13.21 18.70
C SER A 92 -6.32 -12.93 20.18
N ASN A 93 -5.33 -12.34 20.85
CA ASN A 93 -5.52 -11.86 22.21
C ASN A 93 -5.57 -10.33 22.33
N ASP A 94 -5.74 -9.62 21.22
CA ASP A 94 -6.08 -8.20 21.25
C ASP A 94 -7.37 -7.91 20.48
N LYS A 95 -8.49 -8.27 21.12
CA LYS A 95 -9.79 -7.69 20.75
C LYS A 95 -9.83 -6.31 21.38
N THR A 96 -9.35 -5.29 20.67
CA THR A 96 -9.77 -3.91 20.92
C THR A 96 -11.24 -3.78 20.50
N THR A 97 -12.16 -4.34 21.30
CA THR A 97 -13.61 -4.24 21.11
C THR A 97 -14.00 -2.79 20.90
N SER A 98 -13.44 -1.89 21.72
CA SER A 98 -13.69 -0.45 21.66
C SER A 98 -13.51 0.18 20.27
N GLY A 99 -12.49 -0.20 19.51
CA GLY A 99 -12.25 0.38 18.17
C GLY A 99 -13.37 0.05 17.18
N LYS A 100 -13.90 -1.17 17.23
CA LYS A 100 -15.04 -1.59 16.42
C LYS A 100 -16.32 -0.88 16.85
N GLU A 101 -16.62 -0.86 18.15
CA GLU A 101 -17.82 -0.20 18.67
C GLU A 101 -17.83 1.31 18.35
N ASN A 102 -16.70 2.01 18.53
CA ASN A 102 -16.57 3.42 18.17
C ASN A 102 -16.82 3.65 16.68
N HIS A 103 -16.33 2.77 15.82
CA HIS A 103 -16.55 2.88 14.39
C HIS A 103 -18.01 2.63 13.99
N ILE A 104 -18.69 1.68 14.63
CA ILE A 104 -20.14 1.46 14.44
C ILE A 104 -20.92 2.73 14.78
N GLN A 105 -20.58 3.39 15.90
CA GLN A 105 -21.20 4.66 16.27
C GLN A 105 -20.90 5.78 15.28
N LEU A 106 -19.67 5.86 14.77
CA LEU A 106 -19.28 6.83 13.74
C LEU A 106 -20.08 6.62 12.44
N VAL A 107 -20.23 5.35 11.99
CA VAL A 107 -21.06 5.00 10.84
C VAL A 107 -22.51 5.39 11.06
N ALA A 108 -23.08 5.13 12.25
CA ALA A 108 -24.44 5.54 12.57
C ALA A 108 -24.64 7.06 12.48
N LYS A 109 -23.65 7.86 12.92
CA LYS A 109 -23.66 9.31 12.73
C LYS A 109 -23.64 9.69 11.25
N GLY A 110 -22.74 9.12 10.46
CA GLY A 110 -22.67 9.38 9.01
C GLY A 110 -23.98 9.05 8.29
N VAL A 111 -24.64 7.95 8.64
CA VAL A 111 -25.97 7.60 8.10
C VAL A 111 -27.03 8.63 8.49
N ASN A 112 -26.99 9.16 9.70
CA ASN A 112 -27.93 10.21 10.11
C ASN A 112 -27.70 11.51 9.33
N GLU A 113 -26.46 11.95 9.14
CA GLU A 113 -26.13 13.13 8.31
C GLU A 113 -26.63 12.96 6.87
N ILE A 114 -26.50 11.75 6.29
CA ILE A 114 -27.04 11.45 4.96
C ILE A 114 -28.57 11.57 4.93
N ARG A 115 -29.25 11.05 5.96
CA ARG A 115 -30.72 11.15 6.06
C ARG A 115 -31.22 12.57 6.24
N LEU A 116 -30.45 13.41 6.92
CA LEU A 116 -30.74 14.84 7.06
C LEU A 116 -30.50 15.63 5.77
N GLY A 117 -29.81 15.04 4.79
CA GLY A 117 -29.47 15.68 3.52
C GLY A 117 -28.18 16.52 3.58
N GLU A 118 -27.44 16.46 4.68
CA GLU A 118 -26.17 17.19 4.86
C GLU A 118 -25.02 16.54 4.07
N LEU A 119 -25.13 15.23 3.80
CA LEU A 119 -24.15 14.45 3.03
C LEU A 119 -24.86 13.55 2.00
N GLU A 120 -24.25 13.34 0.84
CA GLU A 120 -24.71 12.33 -0.13
C GLU A 120 -24.00 10.99 0.08
N LYS A 121 -22.69 11.03 0.30
CA LYS A 121 -21.83 9.87 0.53
C LYS A 121 -20.68 10.26 1.45
N VAL A 122 -20.31 9.37 2.37
CA VAL A 122 -19.14 9.54 3.23
C VAL A 122 -18.39 8.22 3.40
N VAL A 123 -17.07 8.29 3.37
CA VAL A 123 -16.18 7.17 3.72
C VAL A 123 -15.63 7.45 5.11
N LEU A 124 -15.99 6.60 6.07
CA LEU A 124 -15.51 6.70 7.44
C LEU A 124 -14.49 5.58 7.65
N SER A 125 -13.35 5.89 8.26
CA SER A 125 -12.27 4.93 8.47
C SER A 125 -12.04 4.65 9.95
N ARG A 126 -11.26 3.61 10.22
CA ARG A 126 -10.67 3.26 11.52
C ARG A 126 -9.32 2.60 11.27
N HIS A 127 -8.45 2.59 12.27
CA HIS A 127 -7.22 1.82 12.23
C HIS A 127 -7.28 0.66 13.24
N GLU A 128 -6.44 -0.35 13.02
CA GLU A 128 -6.17 -1.42 13.98
C GLU A 128 -4.67 -1.46 14.24
N CYS A 129 -4.28 -1.55 15.51
CA CYS A 129 -2.90 -1.78 15.91
C CYS A 129 -2.78 -3.26 16.26
N VAL A 130 -1.86 -3.97 15.61
CA VAL A 130 -1.63 -5.39 15.83
C VAL A 130 -0.15 -5.65 16.07
N GLY A 131 0.15 -6.59 16.97
CA GLY A 131 1.50 -7.14 17.06
C GLY A 131 1.83 -7.90 15.78
N VAL A 132 3.03 -7.70 15.25
CA VAL A 132 3.49 -8.36 14.03
C VAL A 132 4.41 -9.52 14.42
N SER A 133 4.12 -10.73 13.94
CA SER A 133 4.93 -11.92 14.23
C SER A 133 6.20 -12.01 13.37
N GLU A 134 6.16 -11.40 12.18
CA GLU A 134 7.32 -11.26 11.28
C GLU A 134 7.78 -9.80 11.35
N GLU A 135 8.91 -9.55 12.00
CA GLU A 135 9.43 -8.20 12.17
C GLU A 135 10.19 -7.71 10.92
N ASN A 136 10.54 -8.60 9.98
CA ASN A 136 11.25 -8.22 8.76
C ASN A 136 10.29 -7.71 7.68
N PRO A 137 10.25 -6.40 7.39
CA PRO A 137 9.35 -5.82 6.39
C PRO A 137 9.61 -6.33 4.97
N ILE A 138 10.82 -6.78 4.65
CA ILE A 138 11.14 -7.38 3.34
C ILE A 138 10.48 -8.75 3.19
N GLN A 139 10.33 -9.53 4.26
CA GLN A 139 9.60 -10.80 4.22
C GLN A 139 8.10 -10.58 4.10
N ILE A 140 7.56 -9.57 4.80
CA ILE A 140 6.16 -9.15 4.62
C ILE A 140 5.93 -8.72 3.17
N PHE A 141 6.82 -7.89 2.61
CA PHE A 141 6.74 -7.45 1.21
C PHE A 141 6.73 -8.63 0.23
N LYS A 142 7.61 -9.62 0.39
CA LYS A 142 7.59 -10.85 -0.43
C LYS A 142 6.27 -11.62 -0.30
N SER A 143 5.73 -11.72 0.92
CA SER A 143 4.43 -12.35 1.15
C SER A 143 3.29 -11.61 0.45
N LEU A 144 3.34 -10.27 0.39
CA LEU A 144 2.38 -9.46 -0.37
C LEU A 144 2.52 -9.69 -1.87
N LEU A 145 3.75 -9.79 -2.41
CA LEU A 145 4.00 -10.10 -3.82
C LEU A 145 3.39 -11.45 -4.21
N ASP A 146 3.55 -12.47 -3.36
CA ASP A 146 3.04 -13.82 -3.61
C ASP A 146 1.51 -13.93 -3.49
N THR A 147 0.91 -13.09 -2.63
CA THR A 147 -0.52 -13.13 -2.30
C THR A 147 -1.37 -12.32 -3.29
N TYR A 148 -0.89 -11.16 -3.72
CA TYR A 148 -1.70 -10.19 -4.46
C TYR A 148 -1.13 -9.86 -5.85
N PRO A 149 -1.13 -10.78 -6.83
CA PRO A 149 -0.55 -10.55 -8.16
C PRO A 149 -1.17 -9.37 -8.93
N SER A 150 -2.47 -9.12 -8.72
CA SER A 150 -3.24 -8.07 -9.39
C SER A 150 -3.13 -6.69 -8.73
N ALA A 151 -2.49 -6.58 -7.57
CA ALA A 151 -2.35 -5.32 -6.84
C ALA A 151 -1.04 -4.59 -7.18
N PHE A 152 -1.04 -3.28 -6.99
CA PHE A 152 0.18 -2.51 -6.82
C PHE A 152 0.75 -2.78 -5.43
N VAL A 153 1.83 -3.54 -5.36
CA VAL A 153 2.47 -3.95 -4.11
C VAL A 153 3.70 -3.09 -3.87
N TYR A 154 3.85 -2.52 -2.68
CA TYR A 154 4.98 -1.65 -2.34
C TYR A 154 5.46 -1.84 -0.90
N CYS A 155 6.75 -1.54 -0.69
CA CYS A 155 7.36 -1.24 0.60
C CYS A 155 8.12 0.08 0.44
N TRP A 156 7.81 1.03 1.30
CA TRP A 156 8.37 2.37 1.31
C TRP A 156 8.96 2.60 2.70
N PHE A 157 10.17 3.15 2.77
CA PHE A 157 10.85 3.40 4.03
C PHE A 157 11.65 4.70 3.95
N HIS A 158 11.52 5.51 4.99
CA HIS A 158 12.38 6.64 5.26
C HIS A 158 12.63 6.73 6.78
N PRO A 159 13.87 6.84 7.26
CA PRO A 159 14.19 6.72 8.69
C PRO A 159 13.53 7.78 9.58
N HIS A 160 13.30 8.98 9.05
CA HIS A 160 12.65 10.08 9.79
C HIS A 160 11.12 10.10 9.68
N VAL A 161 10.54 9.29 8.78
CA VAL A 161 9.08 9.30 8.50
C VAL A 161 8.44 7.99 8.92
N GLY A 162 9.06 6.86 8.61
CA GLY A 162 8.60 5.53 8.97
C GLY A 162 8.62 4.56 7.79
N LEU A 163 7.88 3.46 7.97
CA LEU A 163 7.79 2.36 7.02
C LEU A 163 6.34 2.10 6.65
N TRP A 164 6.07 1.97 5.35
CA TRP A 164 4.75 1.72 4.80
C TRP A 164 4.80 0.53 3.84
N LEU A 165 3.92 -0.43 4.07
CA LEU A 165 3.73 -1.61 3.23
C LEU A 165 2.28 -1.64 2.76
N GLY A 166 2.06 -2.00 1.50
CA GLY A 166 0.70 -2.08 0.99
C GLY A 166 0.59 -2.89 -0.29
N ALA A 167 -0.63 -3.38 -0.54
CA ALA A 167 -1.05 -4.02 -1.77
C ALA A 167 -2.39 -3.39 -2.17
N THR A 168 -2.35 -2.26 -2.90
CA THR A 168 -3.57 -1.57 -3.31
C THR A 168 -4.06 -2.10 -4.66
N PRO A 169 -5.34 -2.51 -4.77
CA PRO A 169 -5.93 -2.85 -6.06
C PRO A 169 -6.29 -1.59 -6.86
N GLU A 170 -6.41 -0.42 -6.20
CA GLU A 170 -6.98 0.77 -6.81
C GLU A 170 -5.92 1.69 -7.41
N SER A 171 -6.00 1.90 -8.73
CA SER A 171 -5.22 2.91 -9.43
C SER A 171 -6.01 4.21 -9.45
N LEU A 172 -5.53 5.19 -8.70
CA LEU A 172 -6.08 6.55 -8.72
C LEU A 172 -6.02 7.15 -10.12
N LEU A 173 -4.84 7.09 -10.74
CA LEU A 173 -4.60 7.68 -12.04
C LEU A 173 -3.43 7.00 -12.78
N LYS A 174 -3.60 6.82 -14.09
CA LYS A 174 -2.54 6.50 -15.05
C LYS A 174 -2.62 7.46 -16.24
N VAL A 175 -1.50 8.11 -16.55
CA VAL A 175 -1.34 8.92 -17.76
C VAL A 175 -0.22 8.33 -18.62
N GLU A 176 -0.52 8.00 -19.88
CA GLU A 176 0.44 7.43 -20.82
C GLU A 176 0.09 7.84 -22.25
N ASN A 177 1.04 8.38 -23.01
CA ASN A 177 0.83 8.80 -24.41
C ASN A 177 -0.41 9.71 -24.59
N ASN A 178 -0.56 10.73 -23.73
CA ASN A 178 -1.74 11.62 -23.67
C ASN A 178 -3.08 10.91 -23.44
N ARG A 179 -3.07 9.67 -22.93
CA ARG A 179 -4.26 8.95 -22.50
C ARG A 179 -4.34 8.96 -20.98
N PHE A 180 -5.51 9.34 -20.48
CA PHE A 180 -5.85 9.34 -19.07
C PHE A 180 -6.73 8.10 -18.78
N SER A 181 -6.35 7.34 -17.75
CA SER A 181 -7.12 6.20 -17.24
C SER A 181 -7.21 6.29 -15.72
N THR A 182 -8.40 6.05 -15.16
CA THR A 182 -8.62 5.95 -13.71
C THR A 182 -9.47 4.70 -13.44
N MET A 183 -9.54 4.30 -12.18
CA MET A 183 -10.45 3.26 -11.72
C MET A 183 -11.32 3.82 -10.60
N ALA A 184 -12.58 3.39 -10.58
CA ALA A 184 -13.47 3.57 -9.44
C ALA A 184 -13.78 2.19 -8.88
N LEU A 185 -13.27 1.90 -7.68
CA LEU A 185 -13.59 0.66 -6.97
C LEU A 185 -14.59 0.94 -5.86
N ALA A 186 -15.83 0.47 -6.03
CA ALA A 186 -16.88 0.56 -5.03
C ALA A 186 -17.73 -0.70 -5.04
N GLY A 187 -18.26 -1.08 -3.87
CA GLY A 187 -18.96 -2.36 -3.68
C GLY A 187 -18.01 -3.49 -3.32
N THR A 188 -17.95 -3.85 -2.05
CA THR A 188 -17.10 -4.94 -1.55
C THR A 188 -17.98 -6.08 -1.04
N GLN A 189 -17.75 -7.30 -1.54
CA GLN A 189 -18.36 -8.51 -1.00
C GLN A 189 -17.32 -9.41 -0.33
N LEU A 190 -17.74 -10.09 0.73
CA LEU A 190 -16.95 -11.15 1.35
C LEU A 190 -16.77 -12.29 0.34
N TYR A 191 -15.53 -12.70 0.11
CA TYR A 191 -15.25 -13.85 -0.74
C TYR A 191 -15.80 -15.13 -0.11
N GLN A 192 -16.64 -15.86 -0.85
CA GLN A 192 -17.30 -17.10 -0.42
C GLN A 192 -16.86 -18.32 -1.26
N ASP A 193 -15.56 -18.42 -1.58
CA ASP A 193 -14.96 -19.53 -2.35
C ASP A 193 -15.66 -19.84 -3.70
N ASN A 194 -16.39 -18.86 -4.23
CA ASN A 194 -17.14 -18.96 -5.47
C ASN A 194 -17.02 -17.64 -6.24
N LEU A 195 -16.81 -17.73 -7.55
CA LEU A 195 -16.69 -16.58 -8.45
C LEU A 195 -18.05 -16.07 -8.95
N ASN A 196 -19.15 -16.79 -8.68
CA ASN A 196 -20.51 -16.33 -8.96
C ASN A 196 -20.94 -15.33 -7.87
N VAL A 197 -20.62 -14.06 -8.10
CA VAL A 197 -20.93 -12.94 -7.22
C VAL A 197 -22.34 -12.42 -7.53
N HIS A 198 -23.21 -12.33 -6.51
CA HIS A 198 -24.54 -11.76 -6.64
C HIS A 198 -24.57 -10.37 -6.01
N TRP A 199 -24.65 -9.32 -6.83
CA TRP A 199 -24.69 -7.92 -6.37
C TRP A 199 -26.09 -7.50 -5.93
N GLU A 200 -26.22 -7.01 -4.70
CA GLU A 200 -27.46 -6.44 -4.17
C GLU A 200 -27.67 -5.00 -4.64
N GLU A 201 -28.90 -4.46 -4.56
CA GLU A 201 -29.25 -3.11 -5.01
C GLU A 201 -28.41 -2.00 -4.37
N LYS A 202 -27.93 -2.19 -3.13
CA LYS A 202 -27.04 -1.24 -2.46
C LYS A 202 -25.67 -1.14 -3.16
N GLU A 203 -25.24 -2.25 -3.76
CA GLU A 203 -23.90 -2.46 -4.28
C GLU A 203 -23.81 -2.31 -5.82
N LYS A 204 -24.94 -2.06 -6.49
CA LYS A 204 -25.04 -1.75 -7.93
C LYS A 204 -24.94 -0.25 -8.18
#